data_AF-A0A967NWY7-F1
#
_entry.id   AF-A0A967NWY7-F1
#
_cell.length_a   1.000
_cell.length_b   1.000
_cell.length_c   1.000
_cell.angle_alpha   90.00
_cell.angle_beta   90.00
_cell.angle_gamma   90.00
#
_symmetry.space_group_name_H-M   'P 1'
#
loop_
_entity.id
_entity.type
_entity.pdbx_description
1 polymer ?
#
loop_
_entity_poly.entity_id
_entity_poly.type
_entity_poly.pdbx_seq_one_letter_code
_entity_poly.pdbx_strand_id
1 'polypeptide(L)' 'MAEVLEDAEFAISERNMRITDRLHIGRAIRDRGYEDFPDYEIILFCSLTYARRMLELEPEFINFCPFK' A
#
# COMPACT_ATOMS: atom_id res chain seq x y z
N MET A 1 16.72 -3.42 -0.66
CA MET A 1 15.27 -3.22 -0.89
C MET A 1 14.43 -4.25 -0.15
N ALA A 2 14.72 -5.55 -0.25
CA ALA A 2 13.97 -6.60 0.48
C ALA A 2 13.91 -6.35 2.00
N GLU A 3 15.03 -6.01 2.63
CA GLU A 3 15.10 -5.71 4.08
C GLU A 3 14.23 -4.52 4.49
N VAL A 4 14.29 -3.41 3.74
CA VAL A 4 13.47 -2.21 4.00
C VAL A 4 11.98 -2.50 3.84
N LEU A 5 11.61 -3.37 2.90
CA LEU A 5 10.24 -3.80 2.69
C LEU A 5 9.76 -4.68 3.85
N GLU A 6 10.56 -5.67 4.25
CA GLU A 6 10.25 -6.56 5.39
C GLU A 6 10.06 -5.78 6.69
N ASP A 7 10.93 -4.80 6.98
CA ASP A 7 10.81 -3.93 8.16
C ASP A 7 9.50 -3.11 8.12
N ALA A 8 9.14 -2.58 6.95
CA ALA A 8 7.89 -1.84 6.79
C ALA A 8 6.67 -2.76 7.00
N GLU A 9 6.68 -3.97 6.43
CA GLU A 9 5.61 -4.95 6.60
C GLU A 9 5.45 -5.38 8.07
N PHE A 10 6.57 -5.58 8.76
CA PHE A 10 6.59 -5.89 10.18
C PHE A 10 5.95 -4.75 10.99
N ALA A 11 6.41 -3.51 10.79
CA ALA A 11 5.89 -2.34 11.50
C ALA A 11 4.39 -2.08 11.22
N ILE A 12 3.92 -2.35 10.00
CA ILE A 12 2.48 -2.31 9.65
C ILE A 12 1.73 -3.36 10.47
N SER A 13 2.23 -4.59 10.54
CA SER A 13 1.58 -5.69 11.24
C SER A 13 1.51 -5.48 12.76
N GLU A 14 2.55 -4.92 13.40
CA GLU A 14 2.57 -4.63 14.84
C GLU A 14 1.50 -3.63 15.27
N ARG A 15 1.07 -2.76 14.36
CA ARG A 15 0.04 -1.73 14.61
C ARG A 15 -1.38 -2.20 14.32
N ASN A 16 -1.60 -3.52 14.16
CA ASN A 16 -2.88 -4.10 13.74
C ASN A 16 -3.41 -3.49 12.43
N MET A 17 -2.50 -3.08 11.54
CA MET A 17 -2.84 -2.66 10.19
C MET A 17 -2.74 -3.87 9.26
N ARG A 18 -3.48 -3.83 8.16
CA ARG A 18 -3.51 -4.87 7.14
C ARG A 18 -3.05 -4.27 5.81
N ILE A 19 -2.08 -4.91 5.18
CA ILE A 19 -1.77 -4.66 3.76
C ILE A 19 -2.93 -5.18 2.92
N THR A 20 -3.47 -4.29 2.11
CA THR A 20 -4.62 -4.52 1.22
C THR A 20 -4.20 -4.69 -0.23
N ASP A 21 -3.10 -4.04 -0.64
CA ASP A 21 -2.56 -4.18 -2.00
C ASP A 21 -1.08 -3.76 -2.07
N ARG A 22 -0.41 -4.14 -3.15
CA ARG A 22 0.96 -3.73 -3.50
C ARG A 22 1.02 -3.37 -4.98
N LEU A 23 1.53 -2.17 -5.27
CA LEU A 23 1.69 -1.68 -6.64
C LEU A 23 3.18 -1.62 -7.00
N HIS A 24 3.60 -2.45 -7.93
CA HIS A 24 4.97 -2.49 -8.43
C HIS A 24 5.16 -1.47 -9.57
N ILE A 25 5.13 -0.18 -9.23
CA ILE A 25 5.17 0.92 -10.20
C ILE A 25 6.43 0.90 -11.05
N GLY A 26 7.60 0.69 -10.44
CA GLY A 26 8.87 0.63 -11.16
C GLY A 26 8.88 -0.47 -12.22
N ARG A 27 8.42 -1.68 -11.84
CA ARG A 27 8.25 -2.80 -12.76
C ARG A 27 7.27 -2.49 -13.89
N ALA A 28 6.10 -1.94 -13.57
CA ALA A 28 5.10 -1.60 -14.58
C ALA A 28 5.59 -0.54 -15.59
N ILE A 29 6.54 0.32 -15.20
CA ILE A 29 7.20 1.27 -16.11
C ILE A 29 8.25 0.56 -16.97
N ARG A 30 9.06 -0.34 -16.39
CA ARG A 30 10.01 -1.16 -17.16
C ARG A 30 9.32 -2.04 -18.20
N ASP A 31 8.18 -2.63 -17.85
CA ASP A 31 7.36 -3.45 -18.74
C ASP A 31 6.84 -2.65 -19.97
N ARG A 32 6.89 -1.31 -19.92
CA ARG A 32 6.58 -0.41 -21.05
C ARG A 32 7.78 0.01 -21.90
N GLY A 33 8.98 -0.53 -21.63
CA GLY A 33 10.20 -0.28 -22.42
C GLY A 33 11.18 0.71 -21.81
N TYR A 34 10.98 1.13 -20.55
CA TYR A 34 11.94 1.95 -19.81
C TYR A 34 12.82 1.06 -18.93
N GLU A 35 13.65 0.22 -19.54
CA GLU A 35 14.36 -0.89 -18.87
C GLU A 35 15.18 -0.47 -17.63
N ASP A 36 15.78 0.73 -17.65
CA ASP A 36 16.62 1.24 -16.56
C ASP A 36 15.83 2.00 -15.47
N PHE A 37 14.49 1.99 -15.52
CA PHE A 37 13.70 2.71 -14.52
C PHE A 37 13.81 2.05 -13.13
N PRO A 38 14.08 2.84 -12.06
CA PRO A 38 14.31 2.28 -10.72
C PRO A 38 13.08 1.55 -10.17
N ASP A 39 13.32 0.70 -9.17
CA ASP A 39 12.24 0.07 -8.42
C ASP A 39 11.52 1.06 -7.53
N TYR A 40 10.22 1.16 -7.75
CA TYR A 40 9.28 1.92 -6.92
C TYR A 40 8.09 1.03 -6.61
N GLU A 41 7.75 0.93 -5.32
CA GLU A 41 6.61 0.18 -4.83
C GLU A 41 5.72 1.08 -3.97
N ILE A 42 4.41 0.86 -4.06
CA ILE A 42 3.42 1.46 -3.15
C ILE A 42 2.78 0.32 -2.37
N ILE A 43 2.79 0.41 -1.04
CA ILE A 43 2.13 -0.56 -0.16
C ILE A 43 0.87 0.11 0.37
N LEU A 44 -0.28 -0.43 0.03
CA LEU A 44 -1.56 0.08 0.50
C LEU A 44 -1.97 -0.66 1.76
N PHE A 45 -2.04 0.01 2.90
CA PHE A 45 -2.40 -0.61 4.18
C PHE A 45 -3.37 0.24 5.01
N CYS A 46 -4.21 -0.40 5.82
CA CYS A 46 -5.11 0.28 6.74
C CYS A 46 -5.57 -0.61 7.89
N SER A 47 -6.20 -0.01 8.90
CA SER A 47 -6.98 -0.78 9.86
C SER A 47 -8.35 -1.05 9.26
N LEU A 48 -8.72 -2.33 9.12
CA LEU A 48 -10.02 -2.71 8.59
C LEU A 48 -11.18 -2.25 9.49
N THR A 49 -10.95 -2.16 10.80
CA THR A 49 -11.93 -1.64 11.76
C THR A 49 -12.22 -0.16 11.51
N TYR A 50 -11.17 0.66 11.32
CA TYR A 50 -11.36 2.07 11.00
C TYR A 50 -11.90 2.28 9.59
N ALA A 51 -11.44 1.50 8.61
CA ALA A 51 -11.94 1.56 7.25
C ALA A 51 -13.45 1.25 7.19
N ARG A 52 -13.91 0.19 7.86
CA ARG A 52 -15.35 -0.12 7.95
C ARG A 52 -16.14 1.04 8.55
N ARG A 53 -15.72 1.55 9.72
CA ARG A 53 -16.43 2.64 10.41
C ARG A 53 -16.48 3.92 9.56
N MET A 54 -15.39 4.22 8.85
CA MET A 54 -15.31 5.36 7.94
C MET A 54 -16.30 5.23 6.78
N LEU A 55 -16.35 4.07 6.12
CA LEU A 55 -17.24 3.83 4.98
C LEU A 55 -18.72 3.73 5.38
N GLU A 56 -19.01 3.29 6.61
CA GLU A 56 -20.36 3.35 7.19
C GLU A 56 -20.83 4.79 7.46
N LEU A 57 -19.89 5.73 7.66
CA LEU A 57 -20.20 7.15 7.88
C LEU A 57 -20.36 7.90 6.56
N GLU A 58 -19.42 7.72 5.63
CA GLU A 58 -19.41 8.37 4.32
C GLU A 58 -18.66 7.47 3.31
N PRO A 59 -19.36 6.79 2.38
CA PRO A 59 -18.74 5.93 1.37
C PRO A 59 -17.67 6.61 0.52
N GLU A 60 -17.78 7.92 0.26
CA GLU A 60 -16.79 8.66 -0.53
C GLU A 60 -15.40 8.73 0.13
N PHE A 61 -15.31 8.43 1.43
CA PHE A 61 -14.04 8.40 2.14
C PHE A 61 -13.09 7.28 1.71
N ILE A 62 -13.54 6.32 0.89
CA ILE A 62 -12.68 5.33 0.25
C ILE A 62 -11.51 5.96 -0.53
N ASN A 63 -11.66 7.20 -1.01
CA ASN A 63 -10.59 7.90 -1.72
C ASN A 63 -9.41 8.30 -0.82
N PHE A 64 -9.56 8.19 0.50
CA PHE A 64 -8.53 8.51 1.50
C PHE A 64 -8.04 7.27 2.27
N CYS A 65 -8.59 6.08 2.00
CA CYS A 65 -8.24 4.83 2.67
C CYS A 65 -8.23 3.67 1.66
N PRO A 66 -7.15 2.90 1.55
CA PRO A 66 -6.07 2.73 2.52
C PRO A 66 -5.02 3.85 2.54
N PHE A 67 -4.21 3.89 3.61
CA PHE A 67 -3.01 4.72 3.64
C PHE A 67 -2.02 4.23 2.59
N LYS A 68 -1.34 5.19 1.94
CA LYS A 68 -0.26 4.96 0.97
C LYS A 68 1.10 4.97 1.64
#